data_AF-A0A6A6M6V7-F1
#
_entry.id   AF-A0A6A6M6V7-F1
#
_cell.length_a   1.000
_cell.length_b   1.000
_cell.length_c   1.000
_cell.angle_alpha   90.00
_cell.angle_beta   90.00
_cell.angle_gamma   90.00
#
_symmetry.space_group_name_H-M   'P 1'
#
loop_
_entity.id
_entity.type
_entity.pdbx_description
1 polymer ?
#
loop_
_entity_poly.entity_id
_entity_poly.type
_entity_poly.pdbx_seq_one_letter_code
_entity_poly.pdbx_strand_id
1 'polypeptide(L)'
;MAISHFVLIHTVCYGAWTWYKLTRVLDAAGHKVTALDLAASGIDSRQIEQIGSFDEYSEPLLTFMASLPEGEKVILVGESCGGLNVAIAADKYPEKIAAVVFVNALMPDTDHSPSYALDKHMMAIPKKDTVPFTYVNKAETITGWKMGFKFLSENVFTACTPEVHVDVSYLSRNLTS
;
A
#
# COMPACT_ATOMS: atom_id res chain seq x y z
N MET A 1 -15.40 8.88 -24.27
CA MET A 1 -14.22 8.76 -23.38
C MET A 1 -13.74 7.33 -23.43
N ALA A 2 -12.43 7.08 -23.37
CA ALA A 2 -11.91 5.71 -23.29
C ALA A 2 -12.25 5.13 -21.90
N ILE A 3 -12.72 3.88 -21.86
CA ILE A 3 -12.98 3.16 -20.60
C ILE A 3 -11.70 2.43 -20.20
N SER A 4 -11.42 2.37 -18.91
CA SER A 4 -10.21 1.76 -18.34
C SER A 4 -10.55 1.03 -17.06
N HIS A 5 -9.70 0.07 -16.69
CA HIS A 5 -9.78 -0.62 -15.41
C HIS A 5 -8.66 -0.14 -14.48
N PHE A 6 -9.03 0.60 -13.44
CA PHE A 6 -8.12 1.05 -12.39
C PHE A 6 -8.02 0.03 -11.27
N VAL A 7 -6.80 -0.26 -10.85
CA VAL A 7 -6.51 -1.10 -9.70
C VAL A 7 -5.79 -0.25 -8.67
N LEU A 8 -6.45 -0.03 -7.53
CA LEU A 8 -6.04 0.93 -6.51
C LEU A 8 -5.36 0.21 -5.35
N ILE A 9 -4.12 0.59 -5.06
CA ILE A 9 -3.23 -0.06 -4.11
C ILE A 9 -2.88 0.92 -2.99
N HIS A 10 -3.35 0.59 -1.79
CA HIS A 10 -3.14 1.39 -0.58
C HIS A 10 -1.70 1.26 -0.05
N THR A 11 -1.35 2.12 0.91
CA THR A 11 -0.06 2.08 1.62
C THR A 11 -0.08 1.16 2.85
N VAL A 12 1.08 0.91 3.45
CA VAL A 12 1.25 0.12 4.69
C VAL A 12 0.37 0.65 5.83
N CYS A 13 -0.24 -0.25 6.62
CA CYS A 13 -1.19 0.05 7.71
C CYS A 13 -2.59 0.54 7.28
N TYR A 14 -2.89 0.56 5.98
CA TYR A 14 -4.20 0.94 5.46
C TYR A 14 -4.89 -0.27 4.80
N GLY A 15 -5.98 -0.03 4.06
CA GLY A 15 -6.69 -1.00 3.27
C GLY A 15 -7.41 -0.32 2.10
N ALA A 16 -8.14 -1.10 1.31
CA ALA A 16 -8.98 -0.66 0.18
C ALA A 16 -9.95 0.46 0.56
N TRP A 17 -10.37 0.52 1.83
CA TRP A 17 -11.26 1.54 2.38
C TRP A 17 -10.78 2.97 2.15
N THR A 18 -9.46 3.21 2.03
CA THR A 18 -8.88 4.53 1.72
C THR A 18 -9.39 5.12 0.41
N TRP A 19 -9.67 4.26 -0.56
CA TRP A 19 -10.04 4.66 -1.91
C TRP A 19 -11.53 4.95 -2.09
N TYR A 20 -12.35 4.87 -1.04
CA TYR A 20 -13.81 4.89 -1.16
C TYR A 20 -14.35 6.10 -1.95
N LYS A 21 -13.76 7.29 -1.79
CA LYS A 21 -14.15 8.49 -2.54
C LYS A 21 -13.75 8.40 -4.01
N LEU A 22 -12.50 8.01 -4.28
CA LEU A 22 -11.96 7.95 -5.65
C LEU A 22 -12.67 6.88 -6.47
N THR A 23 -12.94 5.71 -5.88
CA THR A 23 -13.71 4.64 -6.51
C THR A 23 -15.04 5.15 -7.03
N ARG A 24 -15.78 5.95 -6.25
CA ARG A 24 -17.08 6.51 -6.67
C ARG A 24 -16.96 7.48 -7.83
N VAL A 25 -15.92 8.31 -7.84
CA VAL A 25 -15.68 9.26 -8.93
C VAL A 25 -15.33 8.54 -10.23
N LEU A 26 -14.45 7.54 -10.17
CA LEU A 26 -14.05 6.76 -11.34
C LEU A 26 -15.18 5.88 -11.89
N ASP A 27 -15.96 5.24 -11.00
CA ASP A 27 -17.15 4.48 -11.37
C ASP A 27 -18.19 5.39 -12.06
N ALA A 28 -18.44 6.59 -11.52
CA ALA A 28 -19.37 7.55 -12.12
C ALA A 28 -18.92 8.07 -13.50
N ALA A 29 -17.61 8.08 -13.76
CA ALA A 29 -17.03 8.39 -15.06
C ALA A 29 -17.07 7.20 -16.05
N GLY A 30 -17.56 6.03 -15.61
CA GLY A 30 -17.73 4.83 -16.43
C GLY A 30 -16.50 3.90 -16.46
N HIS A 31 -15.52 4.11 -15.58
CA HIS A 31 -14.37 3.21 -15.45
C HIS A 31 -14.70 2.00 -14.58
N LYS A 32 -13.99 0.90 -14.78
CA LYS A 32 -13.99 -0.25 -13.86
C LYS A 32 -12.95 0.01 -12.78
N VAL A 33 -13.30 -0.22 -11.52
CA VAL A 33 -12.38 0.02 -10.39
C VAL A 33 -12.28 -1.23 -9.53
N THR A 34 -11.06 -1.59 -9.14
CA THR A 34 -10.79 -2.62 -8.14
C THR A 34 -9.85 -2.04 -7.09
N ALA A 35 -10.35 -1.81 -5.88
CA ALA A 35 -9.52 -1.49 -4.73
C ALA A 35 -9.27 -2.79 -3.95
N LEU A 36 -7.99 -3.13 -3.75
CA LEU A 36 -7.59 -4.39 -3.12
C LEU A 36 -7.13 -4.13 -1.69
N ASP A 37 -7.44 -5.06 -0.78
CA ASP A 37 -6.70 -5.20 0.47
C ASP A 37 -5.49 -6.09 0.20
N LEU A 38 -4.30 -5.58 0.55
CA LEU A 38 -3.06 -6.37 0.55
C LEU A 38 -3.03 -7.34 1.74
N ALA A 39 -2.04 -8.22 1.80
CA ALA A 39 -1.97 -9.20 2.88
C ALA A 39 -1.86 -8.51 4.25
N ALA A 40 -2.57 -9.04 5.26
CA ALA A 40 -2.64 -8.48 6.60
C ALA A 40 -3.08 -7.00 6.67
N SER A 41 -3.88 -6.56 5.69
CA SER A 41 -4.38 -5.19 5.56
C SER A 41 -5.89 -5.15 5.41
N GLY A 42 -6.50 -4.02 5.78
CA GLY A 42 -7.95 -3.84 5.72
C GLY A 42 -8.72 -4.95 6.42
N ILE A 43 -9.51 -5.73 5.67
CA ILE A 43 -10.28 -6.87 6.20
C ILE A 43 -9.62 -8.23 5.94
N ASP A 44 -8.39 -8.26 5.43
CA ASP A 44 -7.62 -9.49 5.28
C ASP A 44 -7.36 -10.14 6.66
N SER A 45 -7.55 -11.46 6.74
CA SER A 45 -7.51 -12.19 8.02
C SER A 45 -6.10 -12.53 8.49
N ARG A 46 -5.08 -12.37 7.64
CA ARG A 46 -3.68 -12.63 8.01
C ARG A 46 -3.22 -11.56 9.01
N GLN A 47 -2.28 -11.95 9.85
CA GLN A 47 -1.58 -11.01 10.74
C GLN A 47 -0.23 -10.66 10.13
N ILE A 48 0.29 -9.46 10.43
CA ILE A 48 1.53 -8.97 9.80
C ILE A 48 2.73 -9.86 10.13
N GLU A 49 2.71 -10.55 11.28
CA GLU A 49 3.74 -11.49 11.71
C GLU A 49 3.84 -12.71 10.79
N GLN A 50 2.78 -12.99 10.02
CA GLN A 50 2.73 -14.08 9.04
C GLN A 50 3.38 -13.66 7.71
N ILE A 51 3.70 -12.38 7.51
CA ILE A 51 4.22 -11.82 6.27
C ILE A 51 5.72 -11.58 6.40
N GLY A 52 6.51 -12.23 5.55
CA GLY A 52 7.97 -12.23 5.58
C GLY A 52 8.63 -11.21 4.63
N SER A 53 7.91 -10.76 3.60
CA SER A 53 8.49 -9.89 2.56
C SER A 53 7.43 -9.02 1.88
N PHE A 54 7.88 -8.01 1.12
CA PHE A 54 6.98 -7.20 0.29
C PHE A 54 6.34 -8.00 -0.86
N ASP A 55 6.97 -9.06 -1.36
CA ASP A 55 6.36 -9.99 -2.31
C ASP A 55 5.16 -10.72 -1.68
N GLU A 56 5.32 -11.24 -0.46
CA GLU A 56 4.23 -11.89 0.29
C GLU A 56 3.14 -10.89 0.66
N TYR A 57 3.51 -9.66 1.03
CA TYR A 57 2.56 -8.57 1.26
C TYR A 57 1.74 -8.24 -0.01
N SER A 58 2.37 -8.31 -1.18
CA SER A 58 1.77 -8.03 -2.49
C SER A 58 0.90 -9.16 -3.03
N GLU A 59 0.80 -10.29 -2.35
CA GLU A 59 0.15 -11.50 -2.88
C GLU A 59 -1.26 -11.25 -3.44
N PRO A 60 -2.18 -10.50 -2.77
CA PRO A 60 -3.51 -10.23 -3.34
C PRO A 60 -3.48 -9.50 -4.68
N LEU A 61 -2.55 -8.55 -4.84
CA LEU A 61 -2.34 -7.85 -6.11
C LEU A 61 -1.83 -8.80 -7.18
N LEU A 62 -0.83 -9.63 -6.85
CA LEU A 62 -0.25 -10.57 -7.82
C LEU A 62 -1.26 -11.64 -8.26
N THR A 63 -2.06 -12.15 -7.32
CA THR A 63 -3.16 -13.08 -7.59
C THR A 63 -4.23 -12.44 -8.48
N PHE A 64 -4.58 -11.19 -8.22
CA PHE A 64 -5.48 -10.43 -9.09
C PHE A 64 -4.90 -10.28 -10.51
N MET A 65 -3.63 -9.85 -10.64
CA MET A 65 -2.98 -9.68 -11.95
C MET A 65 -2.89 -10.99 -12.73
N ALA A 66 -2.60 -12.10 -12.04
CA ALA A 66 -2.59 -13.44 -12.64
C ALA A 66 -3.98 -13.82 -13.21
N SER A 67 -5.05 -13.44 -12.51
CA SER A 67 -6.43 -13.77 -12.89
C SER A 67 -6.97 -12.99 -14.09
N LEU A 68 -6.31 -11.88 -14.49
CA LEU A 68 -6.75 -11.09 -15.64
C LEU A 68 -6.69 -11.91 -16.94
N PRO A 69 -7.75 -11.89 -17.78
CA PRO A 69 -7.77 -12.50 -19.09
C PRO A 69 -6.61 -12.04 -19.99
N GLU A 70 -6.24 -12.89 -20.96
CA GLU A 70 -5.25 -12.53 -21.97
C GLU A 70 -5.70 -11.29 -22.76
N GLY A 71 -4.80 -10.33 -22.93
CA GLY A 71 -5.07 -9.06 -23.62
C GLY A 71 -5.76 -7.98 -22.78
N GLU A 72 -6.29 -8.29 -21.58
CA GLU A 72 -6.80 -7.28 -20.67
C GLU A 72 -5.64 -6.52 -20.01
N LYS A 73 -5.70 -5.18 -20.05
CA LYS A 73 -4.72 -4.31 -19.40
C LYS A 73 -5.38 -3.41 -18.36
N VAL A 74 -4.68 -3.22 -17.25
CA VAL A 74 -5.11 -2.36 -16.14
C VAL A 74 -4.19 -1.16 -15.95
N ILE A 75 -4.70 -0.12 -15.29
CA ILE A 75 -3.91 1.00 -14.78
C ILE A 75 -3.72 0.77 -13.29
N LEU A 76 -2.47 0.54 -12.87
CA LEU A 76 -2.14 0.41 -11.45
C LEU A 76 -1.98 1.79 -10.83
N VAL A 77 -2.55 2.01 -9.65
CA VAL A 77 -2.42 3.26 -8.89
C VAL A 77 -1.91 2.92 -7.51
N GLY A 78 -0.67 3.32 -7.20
CA GLY A 78 -0.04 3.07 -5.90
C GLY A 78 0.09 4.35 -5.08
N GLU A 79 -0.37 4.33 -3.84
CA GLU A 79 -0.20 5.42 -2.87
C GLU A 79 0.97 5.14 -1.92
N SER A 80 1.83 6.14 -1.67
CA SER A 80 2.91 6.04 -0.66
C SER A 80 3.75 4.76 -0.82
N CYS A 81 3.78 3.87 0.19
CA CYS A 81 4.53 2.61 0.09
C CYS A 81 3.91 1.61 -0.89
N GLY A 82 2.66 1.80 -1.31
CA GLY A 82 2.00 1.04 -2.39
C GLY A 82 2.73 1.15 -3.73
N GLY A 83 3.60 2.14 -3.89
CA GLY A 83 4.54 2.26 -5.00
C GLY A 83 5.49 1.06 -5.15
N LEU A 84 5.89 0.42 -4.06
CA LEU A 84 6.70 -0.81 -4.09
C LEU A 84 5.88 -1.98 -4.65
N ASN A 85 4.62 -2.12 -4.23
CA ASN A 85 3.75 -3.20 -4.66
C ASN A 85 3.44 -3.14 -6.16
N VAL A 86 3.19 -1.94 -6.70
CA VAL A 86 2.95 -1.78 -8.14
C VAL A 86 4.22 -2.01 -8.97
N ALA A 87 5.40 -1.72 -8.43
CA ALA A 87 6.67 -2.08 -9.07
C ALA A 87 6.86 -3.61 -9.11
N ILE A 88 6.59 -4.32 -8.00
CA ILE A 88 6.64 -5.80 -7.95
C ILE A 88 5.66 -6.41 -8.98
N ALA A 89 4.46 -5.84 -9.11
CA ALA A 89 3.50 -6.29 -10.12
C ALA A 89 3.98 -6.00 -11.55
N ALA A 90 4.64 -4.85 -11.77
CA ALA A 90 5.18 -4.47 -13.08
C ALA A 90 6.34 -5.35 -13.52
N ASP A 91 7.17 -5.84 -12.59
CA ASP A 91 8.23 -6.80 -12.90
C ASP A 91 7.67 -8.18 -13.31
N LYS A 92 6.51 -8.58 -12.77
CA LYS A 92 5.91 -9.91 -13.02
C LYS A 92 4.91 -9.94 -14.17
N TYR A 93 4.16 -8.86 -14.38
CA TYR A 93 3.06 -8.79 -15.35
C TYR A 93 3.08 -7.51 -16.21
N PRO A 94 4.24 -7.11 -16.79
CA PRO A 94 4.34 -5.87 -17.57
C PRO A 94 3.38 -5.84 -18.77
N GLU A 95 3.07 -7.00 -19.35
CA GLU A 95 2.16 -7.14 -20.48
C GLU A 95 0.69 -6.83 -20.14
N LYS A 96 0.31 -6.96 -18.86
CA LYS A 96 -1.05 -6.70 -18.35
C LYS A 96 -1.23 -5.28 -17.81
N ILE A 97 -0.20 -4.43 -17.91
CA ILE A 97 -0.23 -3.08 -17.38
C ILE A 97 -0.21 -2.07 -18.53
N ALA A 98 -1.21 -1.20 -18.57
CA ALA A 98 -1.27 -0.08 -19.52
C ALA A 98 -0.43 1.10 -19.03
N ALA A 99 -0.50 1.39 -17.73
CA ALA A 99 0.27 2.43 -17.07
C ALA A 99 0.34 2.18 -15.55
N VAL A 100 1.34 2.77 -14.90
CA VAL A 100 1.44 2.85 -13.44
C VAL A 100 1.38 4.32 -13.02
N VAL A 101 0.54 4.63 -12.04
CA VAL A 101 0.37 5.96 -11.46
C VAL A 101 0.86 5.94 -10.02
N PHE A 102 1.84 6.78 -9.71
CA PHE A 102 2.42 6.95 -8.38
C PHE A 102 1.80 8.18 -7.70
N VAL A 103 1.04 7.98 -6.62
CA VAL A 103 0.35 9.06 -5.89
C VAL A 103 1.07 9.30 -4.57
N ASN A 104 1.88 10.37 -4.50
CA ASN A 104 2.76 10.65 -3.35
C ASN A 104 3.52 9.39 -2.90
N ALA A 105 3.98 8.59 -3.88
CA ALA A 105 4.45 7.23 -3.68
C ALA A 105 5.95 7.08 -3.82
N LEU A 106 6.48 6.03 -3.19
CA LEU A 106 7.82 5.55 -3.48
C LEU A 106 7.87 5.09 -4.93
N MET A 107 8.89 5.49 -5.67
CA MET A 107 9.09 5.08 -7.05
C MET A 107 10.46 4.41 -7.16
N PRO A 108 10.53 3.07 -7.01
CA PRO A 108 11.77 2.33 -7.16
C PRO A 108 12.33 2.48 -8.58
N ASP A 109 13.65 2.46 -8.71
CA ASP A 109 14.35 2.34 -9.98
C ASP A 109 14.89 0.92 -10.17
N THR A 110 15.54 0.68 -11.30
CA THR A 110 16.16 -0.60 -11.66
C THR A 110 17.68 -0.62 -11.40
N ASP A 111 18.25 0.47 -10.90
CA ASP A 111 19.70 0.64 -10.71
C ASP A 111 20.12 0.26 -9.28
N HIS A 112 19.21 0.39 -8.31
CA HIS A 112 19.44 0.14 -6.89
C HIS A 112 18.71 -1.12 -6.38
N SER A 113 18.99 -1.50 -5.13
CA SER A 113 18.22 -2.56 -4.47
C SER A 113 16.74 -2.19 -4.36
N PRO A 114 15.80 -3.15 -4.41
CA PRO A 114 14.37 -2.86 -4.31
C PRO A 114 13.96 -2.06 -3.06
N SER A 115 14.71 -2.21 -1.96
CA SER A 115 14.49 -1.46 -0.71
C SER A 115 14.98 -0.01 -0.74
N TYR A 116 15.80 0.38 -1.71
CA TYR A 116 16.56 1.64 -1.66
C TYR A 116 15.68 2.88 -1.47
N ALA A 117 14.59 2.99 -2.22
CA ALA A 117 13.65 4.11 -2.09
C ALA A 117 13.00 4.18 -0.70
N LEU A 118 12.64 3.01 -0.14
CA LEU A 118 12.11 2.89 1.22
C LEU A 118 13.16 3.26 2.26
N ASP A 119 14.39 2.74 2.13
CA ASP A 119 15.48 3.01 3.07
C ASP A 119 15.80 4.51 3.13
N LYS A 120 15.88 5.18 1.97
CA LYS A 120 16.07 6.63 1.89
C LYS A 120 14.91 7.39 2.52
N HIS A 121 13.68 6.97 2.28
CA HIS A 121 12.51 7.58 2.90
C HIS A 121 12.53 7.45 4.42
N MET A 122 12.78 6.23 4.94
CA MET A 122 12.85 5.94 6.37
C MET A 122 13.98 6.68 7.09
N MET A 123 15.09 6.98 6.39
CA MET A 123 16.17 7.82 6.92
C MET A 123 15.79 9.30 7.03
N ALA A 124 14.91 9.79 6.16
CA ALA A 124 14.53 11.20 6.09
C ALA A 124 13.37 11.58 7.04
N ILE A 125 12.47 10.64 7.34
CA ILE A 125 11.29 10.92 8.15
C ILE A 125 11.60 10.98 9.67
N PRO A 126 11.07 11.97 10.41
CA PRO A 126 11.21 12.01 11.86
C PRO A 126 10.49 10.82 12.50
N LYS A 127 11.19 10.00 13.29
CA LYS A 127 10.57 8.82 13.94
C LYS A 127 9.55 9.18 15.02
N LYS A 128 9.72 10.32 15.72
CA LYS A 128 8.85 10.76 16.83
C LYS A 128 8.60 9.63 17.84
N ASP A 129 7.35 9.24 18.07
CA ASP A 129 6.92 8.17 18.97
C ASP A 129 6.72 6.81 18.27
N THR A 130 7.17 6.67 17.02
CA THR A 130 7.22 5.38 16.31
C THR A 130 8.30 4.49 16.92
N VAL A 131 7.93 3.26 17.27
CA VAL A 131 8.82 2.29 17.91
C VAL A 131 9.01 1.05 17.04
N PRO A 132 10.24 0.49 16.98
CA PRO A 132 10.44 -0.79 16.29
C PRO A 132 9.83 -1.92 17.11
N PHE A 133 9.42 -2.99 16.44
CA PHE A 133 9.11 -4.27 17.04
C PHE A 133 9.73 -5.39 16.20
N THR A 134 9.89 -6.58 16.76
CA THR A 134 10.45 -7.72 16.03
C THR A 134 9.54 -8.92 16.12
N TYR A 135 9.46 -9.69 15.05
CA TYR A 135 8.79 -10.99 15.02
C TYR A 135 9.61 -12.00 14.23
N VAL A 136 9.35 -13.29 14.45
CA VAL A 136 10.02 -14.36 13.72
C VAL A 136 9.10 -14.89 12.64
N ASN A 137 9.55 -14.85 11.39
CA ASN A 137 8.87 -15.46 10.26
C ASN A 137 9.85 -16.40 9.55
N LYS A 138 9.48 -17.66 9.35
CA LYS A 138 10.32 -18.68 8.65
C LYS A 138 11.79 -18.75 9.15
N ALA A 139 11.98 -18.66 10.48
CA ALA A 139 13.28 -18.62 11.15
C ALA A 139 14.13 -17.35 10.93
N GLU A 140 13.59 -16.33 10.28
CA GLU A 140 14.19 -15.00 10.15
C GLU A 140 13.57 -14.04 11.16
N THR A 141 14.39 -13.18 11.76
CA THR A 141 13.92 -12.09 12.62
C THR A 141 13.65 -10.86 11.77
N ILE A 142 12.40 -10.44 11.69
CA ILE A 142 11.96 -9.28 10.93
C ILE A 142 11.74 -8.11 11.88
N THR A 143 12.17 -6.92 11.47
CA THR A 143 11.92 -5.67 12.20
C THR A 143 10.76 -4.93 11.55
N GLY A 144 9.67 -4.77 12.28
CA GLY A 144 8.55 -3.91 11.93
C GLY A 144 8.59 -2.58 12.67
N TRP A 145 7.71 -1.66 12.28
CA TRP A 145 7.56 -0.36 12.92
C TRP A 145 6.12 -0.15 13.34
N LYS A 146 5.91 0.11 14.63
CA LYS A 146 4.63 0.55 15.17
C LYS A 146 4.57 2.06 15.10
N MET A 147 3.82 2.58 14.13
CA MET A 147 3.68 4.02 13.90
C MET A 147 2.99 4.70 15.08
N GLY A 148 3.67 5.69 15.67
CA GLY A 148 3.18 6.41 16.84
C GLY A 148 2.13 7.48 16.50
N PHE A 149 1.34 7.89 17.48
CA PHE A 149 0.30 8.91 17.28
C PHE A 149 0.87 10.27 16.90
N LYS A 150 1.97 10.72 17.53
CA LYS A 150 2.63 11.99 17.16
C LYS A 150 3.23 11.92 15.77
N PHE A 151 3.81 10.77 15.40
CA PHE A 151 4.27 10.52 14.04
C PHE A 151 3.14 10.69 13.03
N LEU A 152 2.04 9.98 13.21
CA LEU A 152 0.90 9.98 12.29
C LEU A 152 0.25 11.37 12.19
N SER A 153 -0.08 12.00 13.33
CA SER A 153 -0.80 13.28 13.35
C SER A 153 0.02 14.44 12.76
N GLU A 154 1.32 14.50 13.02
CA GLU A 154 2.15 15.64 12.65
C GLU A 154 2.92 15.46 11.33
N ASN A 155 2.93 14.27 10.71
CA ASN A 155 3.62 14.05 9.44
C ASN A 155 2.78 13.34 8.35
N VAL A 156 1.79 12.53 8.72
CA VAL A 156 1.00 11.75 7.75
C VAL A 156 -0.36 12.40 7.50
N PHE A 157 -1.07 12.78 8.57
CA PHE A 157 -2.44 13.30 8.50
C PHE A 157 -2.51 14.82 8.74
N THR A 158 -1.51 15.57 8.25
CA THR A 158 -1.36 17.01 8.54
C THR A 158 -2.42 17.91 7.89
N ALA A 159 -3.07 17.44 6.83
CA ALA A 159 -4.06 18.18 6.06
C ALA A 159 -5.44 17.48 6.02
N CYS A 160 -5.67 16.55 6.94
CA CYS A 160 -6.90 15.77 6.99
C CYS A 160 -8.04 16.56 7.65
N THR A 161 -9.28 16.30 7.20
CA THR A 161 -10.45 16.90 7.85
C THR A 161 -10.57 16.38 9.29
N PRO A 162 -11.25 17.12 10.20
CA PRO A 162 -11.47 16.67 11.56
C PRO A 162 -12.13 15.29 11.67
N GLU A 163 -12.97 14.90 10.70
CA GLU A 163 -13.58 13.56 10.66
C GLU A 163 -12.52 12.45 10.53
N VAL A 164 -11.49 12.67 9.70
CA VAL A 164 -10.39 11.71 9.50
C VAL A 164 -9.46 11.68 10.72
N HIS A 165 -9.30 12.78 11.45
CA HIS A 165 -8.49 12.80 12.68
C HIS A 165 -9.02 11.87 13.77
N VAL A 166 -10.34 11.65 13.86
CA VAL A 166 -10.93 10.71 14.82
C VAL A 166 -10.51 9.28 14.47
N ASP A 167 -10.47 8.91 13.19
CA ASP A 167 -10.03 7.58 12.73
C ASP A 167 -8.53 7.33 12.97
N VAL A 168 -7.68 8.37 12.87
CA VAL A 168 -6.25 8.26 13.23
C VAL A 168 -6.07 7.87 14.69
N SER A 169 -6.93 8.36 15.58
CA SER A 169 -6.90 7.98 16.99
C SER A 169 -7.24 6.49 17.19
N TYR A 170 -8.14 5.93 16.38
CA TYR A 170 -8.45 4.48 16.38
C TYR A 170 -7.29 3.64 15.82
N LEU A 171 -6.67 4.06 14.71
CA LEU A 171 -5.51 3.37 14.12
C LEU A 171 -4.34 3.27 15.11
N SER A 172 -4.08 4.33 15.87
CA SER A 172 -3.01 4.33 16.87
C SER A 172 -3.31 3.51 18.14
N ARG A 173 -4.59 3.38 18.53
CA ARG A 173 -5.02 2.65 19.75
C ARG A 173 -5.06 1.14 19.56
N ASN A 174 -5.48 0.64 18.40
CA ASN A 174 -5.54 -0.81 18.15
C ASN A 174 -4.17 -1.46 17.93
N LEU A 175 -3.11 -0.66 17.76
CA LEU A 175 -1.74 -1.18 17.74
C LEU A 175 -1.20 -1.47 19.15
N THR A 176 -1.90 -1.08 20.23
CA THR A 176 -1.47 -1.23 21.64
C THR A 176 -2.12 -2.36 22.43
N SER A 177 -3.03 -3.14 21.83
CA SER A 177 -3.66 -4.30 22.46
C SER A 177 -3.05 -5.62 22.02
#